data_AF-A0A1G7R8J1-F1
#
_entry.id   AF-A0A1G7R8J1-F1
#
_cell.length_a   1.000
_cell.length_b   1.000
_cell.length_c   1.000
_cell.angle_alpha   90.00
_cell.angle_beta   90.00
_cell.angle_gamma   90.00
#
_symmetry.space_group_name_H-M   'P 1'
#
loop_
_entity.id
_entity.type
_entity.pdbx_description
1 polymer ?
#
loop_
_entity_poly.entity_id
_entity_poly.type
_entity_poly.pdbx_seq_one_letter_code
_entity_poly.pdbx_strand_id
1 'polypeptide(L)'
;MNEHNPIAQLVNQIQRQWMEKTAKKPALRFVRFIIKPEEARVYEGFCKLESSEHGSLPEVFVTQLTSFEDEDTFSAALIKDWLDTYEKSMALVERVNERALFTWDPRPFKQLLERHNGAPMDDVLLSLLGSFRQSLPQQHKQLVLALIPRQVSSTKAMKNWIATLLKKGIPAGVKLLVIDHVNVDHFAFHERQFPDMICSIHVPMDLPGAIQKLATTGSPNDPEIMLRKCVFEMGAALKDKDVKRLHRWGQQALDATQRSGNKGLFATAHIMYAGMLFHFKKDPKIPELLERGQRIAKQGVQMNDGACLPLMVQFYGYHGAYAQIRRRFTEAINWFIQQAELAEQHKFSQQSLNAWYQAAELCRRKDSSRYYDVLEKGYKAGLHLTDEEISASIYIYLLRDYYDYAHAHRQHDTVQAIDEKMGRVFGNDWKSDVDNIRKNREPMILPLEMEQTETLQPQK
;
A
#
# COMPACT_ATOMS: atom_id res chain seq x y z
N MET A 1 13.27 18.06 16.80
CA MET A 1 13.03 17.06 15.73
C MET A 1 14.27 16.98 14.86
N ASN A 2 14.65 15.80 14.37
CA ASN A 2 15.77 15.66 13.43
C ASN A 2 15.42 16.33 12.09
N GLU A 3 15.85 17.58 11.91
CA GLU A 3 15.77 18.33 10.64
C GLU A 3 16.47 17.60 9.46
N HIS A 4 17.21 16.54 9.75
CA HIS A 4 17.84 15.63 8.81
C HIS A 4 16.94 14.52 8.26
N ASN A 5 15.70 14.33 8.75
CA ASN A 5 14.79 13.35 8.16
C ASN A 5 14.19 13.91 6.84
N PRO A 6 14.44 13.29 5.67
CA PRO A 6 13.92 13.76 4.40
C PRO A 6 12.39 13.84 4.34
N ILE A 7 11.67 12.98 5.07
CA ILE A 7 10.20 13.04 5.16
C ILE A 7 9.73 14.23 5.99
N ALA A 8 10.46 14.58 7.07
CA ALA A 8 10.14 15.79 7.85
C ALA A 8 10.32 17.06 7.01
N GLN A 9 11.30 17.09 6.09
CA GLN A 9 11.47 18.21 5.16
C GLN A 9 10.29 18.37 4.20
N LEU A 10 9.68 17.26 3.73
CA LEU A 10 8.46 17.30 2.94
C LEU A 10 7.27 17.84 3.74
N VAL A 11 7.10 17.40 5.00
CA VAL A 11 6.06 17.93 5.89
C VAL A 11 6.25 19.44 6.13
N ASN A 12 7.49 19.89 6.36
CA ASN A 12 7.80 21.32 6.49
C ASN A 12 7.48 22.10 5.21
N GLN A 13 7.62 21.49 4.03
CA GLN A 13 7.21 22.11 2.77
C GLN A 13 5.69 22.29 2.70
N ILE A 14 4.92 21.30 3.16
CA ILE A 14 3.45 21.40 3.26
C ILE A 14 3.05 22.52 4.23
N GLN A 15 3.65 22.58 5.43
CA GLN A 15 3.40 23.64 6.41
C GLN A 15 3.68 25.04 5.84
N ARG A 16 4.81 25.22 5.15
CA ARG A 16 5.14 26.50 4.50
C ARG A 16 4.11 26.89 3.44
N GLN A 17 3.73 25.95 2.58
CA GLN A 17 2.73 26.19 1.54
C GLN A 17 1.35 26.48 2.14
N TRP A 18 0.97 25.79 3.22
CA TRP A 18 -0.22 26.12 3.98
C TRP A 18 -0.20 27.58 4.43
N MET A 19 0.83 27.99 5.19
CA MET A 19 0.95 29.36 5.69
C MET A 19 0.91 30.39 4.57
N GLU A 20 1.64 30.17 3.47
CA GLU A 20 1.67 31.08 2.33
C GLU A 20 0.29 31.24 1.68
N LYS A 21 -0.44 30.14 1.48
CA LYS A 21 -1.68 30.14 0.70
C LYS A 21 -2.92 30.48 1.53
N THR A 22 -2.89 30.29 2.84
CA THR A 22 -4.01 30.60 3.76
C THR A 22 -3.84 31.92 4.51
N ALA A 23 -2.63 32.47 4.58
CA ALA A 23 -2.38 33.76 5.24
C ALA A 23 -3.22 34.89 4.62
N LYS A 24 -3.69 35.79 5.50
CA LYS A 24 -4.44 37.00 5.15
C LYS A 24 -5.74 36.76 4.36
N LYS A 25 -6.32 35.56 4.43
CA LYS A 25 -7.63 35.22 3.83
C LYS A 25 -8.71 34.99 4.89
N PRO A 26 -9.31 36.05 5.46
CA PRO A 26 -10.30 35.90 6.54
C PRO A 26 -11.61 35.25 6.08
N ALA A 27 -11.92 35.28 4.78
CA ALA A 27 -13.10 34.64 4.19
C ALA A 27 -12.89 33.16 3.85
N LEU A 28 -11.66 32.66 3.88
CA LEU A 28 -11.35 31.27 3.53
C LEU A 28 -12.07 30.29 4.47
N ARG A 29 -12.81 29.34 3.90
CA ARG A 29 -13.56 28.29 4.63
C ARG A 29 -13.26 26.88 4.15
N PHE A 30 -12.73 26.72 2.95
CA PHE A 30 -12.45 25.41 2.38
C PHE A 30 -11.07 25.37 1.73
N VAL A 31 -10.26 24.41 2.15
CA VAL A 31 -8.94 24.13 1.60
C VAL A 31 -8.95 22.75 0.99
N ARG A 32 -8.41 22.63 -0.21
CA ARG A 32 -8.26 21.38 -0.94
C ARG A 32 -6.79 21.12 -1.22
N PHE A 33 -6.22 20.07 -0.64
CA PHE A 33 -4.92 19.57 -1.09
C PHE A 33 -5.11 18.73 -2.35
N ILE A 34 -4.30 18.98 -3.37
CA ILE A 34 -4.27 18.19 -4.60
C ILE A 34 -2.99 17.36 -4.59
N ILE A 35 -3.13 16.04 -4.53
CA ILE A 35 -2.02 15.12 -4.24
C ILE A 35 -1.93 14.01 -5.28
N LYS A 36 -0.75 13.39 -5.40
CA LYS A 36 -0.62 12.09 -6.07
C LYS A 36 -0.97 10.94 -5.11
N PRO A 37 -1.48 9.80 -5.60
CA PRO A 37 -1.81 8.65 -4.74
C PRO A 37 -0.66 8.22 -3.82
N GLU A 38 0.59 8.21 -4.33
CA GLU A 38 1.78 7.84 -3.56
C GLU A 38 2.11 8.82 -2.42
N GLU A 39 1.61 10.06 -2.47
CA GLU A 39 1.87 11.11 -1.48
C GLU A 39 0.91 11.05 -0.28
N ALA A 40 -0.17 10.25 -0.34
CA ALA A 40 -1.26 10.26 0.64
C ALA A 40 -0.79 10.11 2.08
N ARG A 41 0.14 9.17 2.35
CA ARG A 41 0.68 8.95 3.69
C ARG A 41 1.43 10.15 4.26
N VAL A 42 2.06 10.96 3.42
CA VAL A 42 2.78 12.16 3.86
C VAL A 42 1.77 13.24 4.30
N TYR A 43 0.70 13.43 3.54
CA TYR A 43 -0.37 14.37 3.90
C TYR A 43 -1.17 13.92 5.13
N GLU A 44 -1.46 12.61 5.27
CA GLU A 44 -2.03 12.06 6.50
C GLU A 44 -1.09 12.30 7.70
N GLY A 45 0.21 12.09 7.51
CA GLY A 45 1.23 12.37 8.51
C GLY A 45 1.28 13.84 8.92
N PHE A 46 1.16 14.75 7.95
CA PHE A 46 1.03 16.19 8.20
C PHE A 46 -0.21 16.50 9.06
N CYS A 47 -1.40 16.03 8.68
CA CYS A 47 -2.62 16.31 9.46
C CYS A 47 -2.54 15.75 10.89
N LYS A 48 -2.00 14.53 11.05
CA LYS A 48 -1.77 13.93 12.38
C LYS A 48 -0.75 14.71 13.21
N LEU A 49 0.33 15.18 12.61
CA LEU A 49 1.34 16.00 13.27
C LEU A 49 0.71 17.31 13.77
N GLU A 50 -0.02 18.02 12.91
CA GLU A 50 -0.68 19.28 13.28
C GLU A 50 -1.81 19.10 14.30
N SER A 51 -2.43 17.92 14.35
CA SER A 51 -3.39 17.55 15.40
C SER A 51 -2.74 17.15 16.73
N SER A 52 -1.41 17.22 16.85
CA SER A 52 -0.66 16.85 18.06
C SER A 52 -0.03 18.08 18.74
N GLU A 53 0.53 17.88 19.94
CA GLU A 53 1.31 18.92 20.63
C GLU A 53 2.59 19.34 19.89
N HIS A 54 2.97 18.60 18.86
CA HIS A 54 4.14 18.84 18.03
C HIS A 54 3.82 19.60 16.73
N GLY A 55 2.56 19.97 16.51
CA GLY A 55 2.16 20.83 15.39
C GLY A 55 2.88 22.18 15.45
N SER A 56 3.17 22.74 14.28
CA SER A 56 3.87 24.03 14.17
C SER A 56 2.99 25.15 13.62
N LEU A 57 1.83 24.81 13.05
CA LEU A 57 0.92 25.79 12.51
C LEU A 57 0.19 26.54 13.64
N PRO A 58 -0.15 27.82 13.43
CA PRO A 58 -0.86 28.61 14.42
C PRO A 58 -2.31 28.17 14.60
N GLU A 59 -2.90 27.50 13.62
CA GLU A 59 -4.24 26.93 13.69
C GLU A 59 -4.30 25.64 14.53
N VAL A 60 -5.45 25.38 15.11
CA VAL A 60 -5.75 24.10 15.77
C VAL A 60 -6.31 23.14 14.72
N PHE A 61 -5.60 22.05 14.45
CA PHE A 61 -6.05 21.00 13.54
C PHE A 61 -6.77 19.90 14.30
N VAL A 62 -7.96 19.55 13.84
CA VAL A 62 -8.67 18.35 14.27
C VAL A 62 -8.88 17.46 13.05
N THR A 63 -8.20 16.32 13.06
CA THR A 63 -8.28 15.33 11.97
C THR A 63 -9.35 14.30 12.28
N GLN A 64 -10.34 14.18 11.40
CA GLN A 64 -11.41 13.19 11.50
C GLN A 64 -11.24 12.10 10.45
N LEU A 65 -11.37 10.85 10.91
CA LEU A 65 -11.26 9.64 10.09
C LEU A 65 -12.60 8.94 9.88
N THR A 66 -13.69 9.59 10.27
CA THR A 66 -15.07 9.11 10.13
C THR A 66 -15.37 8.75 8.69
N SER A 67 -15.86 7.53 8.43
CA SER A 67 -16.26 7.11 7.10
C SER A 67 -17.43 7.96 6.60
N PHE A 68 -17.43 8.27 5.30
CA PHE A 68 -18.53 8.92 4.62
C PHE A 68 -19.44 7.85 4.01
N GLU A 69 -20.62 7.65 4.62
CA GLU A 69 -21.64 6.74 4.11
C GLU A 69 -22.66 7.46 3.24
N ASP A 70 -23.23 8.55 3.76
CA ASP A 70 -24.30 9.32 3.13
C ASP A 70 -24.29 10.80 3.57
N GLU A 71 -24.82 11.70 2.74
CA GLU A 71 -24.83 13.14 3.02
C GLU A 71 -25.74 13.54 4.19
N ASP A 72 -26.81 12.78 4.48
CA ASP A 72 -27.76 13.10 5.55
C ASP A 72 -27.25 12.66 6.93
N THR A 73 -26.42 11.62 6.99
CA THR A 73 -25.96 11.02 8.26
C THR A 73 -24.54 11.47 8.66
N PHE A 74 -23.75 11.97 7.72
CA PHE A 74 -22.33 12.24 7.96
C PHE A 74 -22.06 13.31 9.03
N SER A 75 -22.86 14.38 9.07
CA SER A 75 -22.74 15.42 10.11
C SER A 75 -22.95 14.84 11.51
N ALA A 76 -23.93 13.93 11.69
CA ALA A 76 -24.18 13.27 12.96
C ALA A 76 -23.03 12.35 13.36
N ALA A 77 -22.46 11.62 12.41
CA ALA A 77 -21.29 10.76 12.63
C ALA A 77 -20.06 11.57 13.06
N LEU A 78 -19.79 12.72 12.42
CA LEU A 78 -18.70 13.62 12.81
C LEU A 78 -18.90 14.20 14.22
N ILE A 79 -20.11 14.62 14.57
CA ILE A 79 -20.43 15.12 15.91
C ILE A 79 -20.16 14.03 16.95
N LYS A 80 -20.62 12.80 16.69
CA LYS A 80 -20.41 11.66 17.58
C LYS A 80 -18.92 11.40 17.81
N ASP A 81 -18.15 11.23 16.74
CA ASP A 81 -16.71 10.94 16.82
C ASP A 81 -15.93 12.07 17.50
N TRP A 82 -16.33 13.33 17.28
CA TRP A 82 -15.77 14.49 17.97
C TRP A 82 -16.00 14.43 19.47
N LEU A 83 -17.25 14.19 19.89
CA LEU A 83 -17.63 14.14 21.31
C LEU A 83 -16.95 12.97 22.03
N ASP A 84 -16.92 11.80 21.39
CA ASP A 84 -16.24 10.60 21.91
C ASP A 84 -14.74 10.84 22.08
N THR A 85 -14.11 11.52 21.12
CA THR A 85 -12.68 11.87 21.17
C THR A 85 -12.38 12.89 22.27
N TYR A 86 -13.25 13.90 22.41
CA TYR A 86 -13.14 14.90 23.46
C TYR A 86 -13.23 14.27 24.86
N GLU A 87 -14.18 13.37 25.07
CA GLU A 87 -14.38 12.66 26.34
C GLU A 87 -13.18 11.77 26.70
N LYS A 88 -12.59 11.08 25.72
CA LYS A 88 -11.35 10.31 25.90
C LYS A 88 -10.13 11.20 26.21
N SER A 89 -10.24 12.50 25.98
CA SER A 89 -9.14 13.47 26.13
C SER A 89 -9.28 14.35 27.39
N MET A 90 -10.18 14.02 28.33
CA MET A 90 -10.42 14.86 29.52
C MET A 90 -9.16 15.09 30.38
N ALA A 91 -8.29 14.09 30.53
CA ALA A 91 -7.02 14.26 31.24
C ALA A 91 -6.06 15.25 30.53
N LEU A 92 -6.17 15.41 29.21
CA LEU A 92 -5.45 16.45 28.47
C LEU A 92 -6.09 17.83 28.72
N VAL A 93 -7.43 17.89 28.72
CA VAL A 93 -8.18 19.13 28.99
C VAL A 93 -7.85 19.70 30.38
N GLU A 94 -7.72 18.85 31.40
CA GLU A 94 -7.29 19.27 32.75
C GLU A 94 -5.89 19.90 32.72
N ARG A 95 -4.92 19.23 32.09
CA ARG A 95 -3.55 19.77 31.92
C ARG A 95 -3.48 21.07 31.13
N VAL A 96 -4.36 21.25 30.13
CA VAL A 96 -4.46 22.51 29.39
C VAL A 96 -4.99 23.61 30.30
N ASN A 97 -6.01 23.33 31.11
CA ASN A 97 -6.61 24.29 32.04
C ASN A 97 -5.66 24.76 33.15
N GLU A 98 -4.64 23.97 33.50
CA GLU A 98 -3.56 24.42 34.38
C GLU A 98 -2.73 25.57 33.78
N ARG A 99 -2.67 25.66 32.44
CA ARG A 99 -1.80 26.59 31.71
C ARG A 99 -2.55 27.71 31.00
N ALA A 100 -3.80 27.48 30.60
CA ALA A 100 -4.65 28.45 29.93
C ALA A 100 -6.12 28.10 30.09
N LEU A 101 -6.97 29.11 30.29
CA LEU A 101 -8.42 28.91 30.42
C LEU A 101 -9.01 28.34 29.12
N PHE A 102 -9.47 27.09 29.18
CA PHE A 102 -10.18 26.40 28.11
C PHE A 102 -11.47 25.78 28.67
N THR A 103 -12.59 26.46 28.44
CA THR A 103 -13.90 26.07 28.98
C THR A 103 -14.88 25.85 27.83
N TRP A 104 -14.88 24.65 27.27
CA TRP A 104 -15.86 24.23 26.26
C TRP A 104 -16.91 23.31 26.87
N ASP A 105 -18.20 23.57 26.59
CA ASP A 105 -19.31 22.75 27.07
C ASP A 105 -19.85 21.84 25.94
N PRO A 106 -19.60 20.51 26.00
CA PRO A 106 -20.09 19.57 25.00
C PRO A 106 -21.57 19.15 25.22
N ARG A 107 -22.17 19.44 26.39
CA ARG A 107 -23.48 18.89 26.79
C ARG A 107 -24.63 19.25 25.82
N PRO A 108 -24.74 20.48 25.29
CA PRO A 108 -25.81 20.81 24.34
C PRO A 108 -25.77 19.94 23.07
N PHE A 109 -24.56 19.62 22.59
CA PHE A 109 -24.38 18.81 21.39
C PHE A 109 -24.67 17.33 21.64
N LYS A 110 -24.31 16.80 22.82
CA LYS A 110 -24.69 15.44 23.25
C LYS A 110 -26.22 15.28 23.26
N GLN A 111 -26.95 16.22 23.88
CA GLN A 111 -28.41 16.16 23.96
C GLN A 111 -29.09 16.25 22.59
N LEU A 112 -28.56 17.07 21.67
CA LEU A 112 -29.09 17.15 20.30
C LEU A 112 -28.82 15.87 19.50
N LEU A 113 -27.66 15.25 19.71
CA LEU A 113 -27.31 13.97 19.07
C LEU A 113 -28.18 12.82 19.59
N GLU A 114 -28.51 12.78 20.89
CA GLU A 114 -29.40 11.75 21.47
C GLU A 114 -30.85 11.85 20.97
N ARG A 115 -31.31 13.07 20.64
CA ARG A 115 -32.68 13.33 20.14
C ARG A 115 -32.78 13.25 18.62
N HIS A 116 -31.68 12.96 17.93
CA HIS A 116 -31.62 12.89 16.49
C HIS A 116 -32.37 11.66 15.97
N ASN A 117 -33.33 11.89 15.08
CA ASN A 117 -34.17 10.84 14.47
C ASN A 117 -33.88 10.67 12.97
N GLY A 118 -32.61 10.74 12.57
CA GLY A 118 -32.19 10.54 11.16
C GLY A 118 -32.24 11.79 10.27
N ALA A 119 -32.54 12.96 10.83
CA ALA A 119 -32.55 14.24 10.09
C ALA A 119 -31.15 14.87 10.00
N PRO A 120 -30.77 15.50 8.88
CA PRO A 120 -29.43 16.09 8.72
C PRO A 120 -29.03 17.04 9.86
N MET A 121 -27.84 16.81 10.44
CA MET A 121 -27.33 17.55 11.59
C MET A 121 -26.33 18.66 11.23
N ASP A 122 -26.36 19.16 9.99
CA ASP A 122 -25.40 20.14 9.47
C ASP A 122 -25.31 21.41 10.33
N ASP A 123 -26.46 21.99 10.71
CA ASP A 123 -26.48 23.22 11.52
C ASP A 123 -25.94 22.98 12.93
N VAL A 124 -26.13 21.77 13.47
CA VAL A 124 -25.58 21.35 14.76
C VAL A 124 -24.07 21.20 14.66
N LEU A 125 -23.56 20.60 13.58
CA LEU A 125 -22.11 20.48 13.32
C LEU A 125 -21.47 21.86 13.20
N LEU A 126 -22.06 22.78 12.42
CA LEU A 126 -21.54 24.15 12.29
C LEU A 126 -21.55 24.89 13.63
N SER A 127 -22.60 24.73 14.42
CA SER A 127 -22.70 25.31 15.77
C SER A 127 -21.65 24.73 16.72
N LEU A 128 -21.38 23.42 16.63
CA LEU A 128 -20.34 22.73 17.39
C LEU A 128 -18.96 23.30 17.07
N LEU A 129 -18.60 23.39 15.78
CA LEU A 129 -17.32 23.92 15.33
C LEU A 129 -17.13 25.38 15.75
N GLY A 130 -18.19 26.20 15.63
CA GLY A 130 -18.18 27.59 16.09
C GLY A 130 -17.97 27.71 17.59
N SER A 131 -18.72 26.95 18.38
CA SER A 131 -18.62 26.91 19.85
C SER A 131 -17.23 26.47 20.31
N PHE A 132 -16.71 25.39 19.74
CA PHE A 132 -15.36 24.90 20.07
C PHE A 132 -14.28 25.91 19.69
N ARG A 133 -14.39 26.55 18.52
CA ARG A 133 -13.42 27.58 18.12
C ARG A 133 -13.42 28.77 19.08
N GLN A 134 -14.59 29.17 19.60
CA GLN A 134 -14.71 30.28 20.54
C GLN A 134 -14.11 29.99 21.91
N SER A 135 -14.03 28.73 22.32
CA SER A 135 -13.48 28.33 23.62
C SER A 135 -11.96 28.17 23.63
N LEU A 136 -11.28 28.16 22.46
CA LEU A 136 -9.83 27.96 22.36
C LEU A 136 -9.03 29.02 23.14
N PRO A 137 -8.00 28.61 23.91
CA PRO A 137 -7.13 29.53 24.63
C PRO A 137 -6.27 30.31 23.62
N GLN A 138 -6.26 31.64 23.78
CA GLN A 138 -5.79 32.66 22.82
C GLN A 138 -6.87 33.09 21.81
N GLN A 139 -7.38 34.32 22.00
CA GLN A 139 -8.16 35.00 20.98
C GLN A 139 -7.41 34.91 19.64
N HIS A 140 -8.13 34.56 18.58
CA HIS A 140 -7.67 34.50 17.18
C HIS A 140 -7.11 33.16 16.66
N LYS A 141 -6.99 32.09 17.45
CA LYS A 141 -6.73 30.78 16.83
C LYS A 141 -7.89 30.37 15.92
N GLN A 142 -7.52 29.87 14.75
CA GLN A 142 -8.43 29.33 13.77
C GLN A 142 -8.49 27.82 13.95
N LEU A 143 -9.64 27.23 13.62
CA LEU A 143 -9.88 25.80 13.67
C LEU A 143 -9.82 25.25 12.24
N VAL A 144 -9.12 24.14 12.06
CA VAL A 144 -9.12 23.37 10.82
C VAL A 144 -9.69 21.99 11.11
N LEU A 145 -10.83 21.68 10.51
CA LEU A 145 -11.36 20.32 10.48
C LEU A 145 -10.83 19.62 9.22
N ALA A 146 -9.84 18.75 9.39
CA ALA A 146 -9.31 17.93 8.31
C ALA A 146 -10.14 16.65 8.18
N LEU A 147 -10.79 16.49 7.03
CA LEU A 147 -11.64 15.34 6.72
C LEU A 147 -10.84 14.35 5.89
N ILE A 148 -10.49 13.21 6.50
CA ILE A 148 -9.78 12.11 5.84
C ILE A 148 -10.58 10.81 6.09
N PRO A 149 -11.76 10.65 5.46
CA PRO A 149 -12.60 9.47 5.68
C PRO A 149 -11.86 8.18 5.32
N ARG A 150 -12.01 7.14 6.14
CA ARG A 150 -11.46 5.80 5.82
C ARG A 150 -12.10 5.19 4.57
N GLN A 151 -13.36 5.52 4.35
CA GLN A 151 -14.17 5.08 3.22
C GLN A 151 -15.07 6.22 2.77
N VAL A 152 -15.30 6.32 1.46
CA VAL A 152 -16.25 7.26 0.87
C VAL A 152 -17.17 6.47 -0.06
N SER A 153 -18.43 6.30 0.32
CA SER A 153 -19.42 5.56 -0.48
C SER A 153 -19.75 6.28 -1.80
N SER A 154 -19.76 7.62 -1.79
CA SER A 154 -19.99 8.43 -2.98
C SER A 154 -19.28 9.77 -2.89
N THR A 155 -18.26 9.97 -3.71
CA THR A 155 -17.52 11.24 -3.77
C THR A 155 -18.39 12.41 -4.19
N LYS A 156 -19.41 12.17 -5.03
CA LYS A 156 -20.39 13.18 -5.45
C LYS A 156 -21.26 13.64 -4.29
N ALA A 157 -21.77 12.71 -3.48
CA ALA A 157 -22.56 13.04 -2.29
C ALA A 157 -21.71 13.79 -1.26
N MET A 158 -20.46 13.36 -1.02
CA MET A 158 -19.56 14.09 -0.13
C MET A 158 -19.28 15.52 -0.62
N LYS A 159 -19.07 15.71 -1.93
CA LYS A 159 -18.94 17.05 -2.53
C LYS A 159 -20.19 17.90 -2.29
N ASN A 160 -21.38 17.33 -2.49
CA ASN A 160 -22.64 18.02 -2.26
C ASN A 160 -22.79 18.43 -0.80
N TRP A 161 -22.48 17.53 0.12
CA TRP A 161 -22.48 17.82 1.56
C TRP A 161 -21.54 18.98 1.92
N ILE A 162 -20.30 18.99 1.40
CA ILE A 162 -19.36 20.12 1.61
C ILE A 162 -19.96 21.42 1.04
N ALA A 163 -20.56 21.38 -0.13
CA ALA A 163 -21.21 22.53 -0.74
C ALA A 163 -22.39 23.04 0.10
N THR A 164 -23.16 22.12 0.73
CA THR A 164 -24.25 22.45 1.65
C THR A 164 -23.71 23.17 2.89
N LEU A 165 -22.63 22.68 3.51
CA LEU A 165 -21.99 23.37 4.63
C LEU A 165 -21.48 24.78 4.25
N LEU A 166 -20.86 24.90 3.08
CA LEU A 166 -20.41 26.21 2.58
C LEU A 166 -21.56 27.19 2.38
N LYS A 167 -22.70 26.74 1.84
CA LYS A 167 -23.91 27.56 1.66
C LYS A 167 -24.58 27.93 2.99
N LYS A 168 -24.65 27.00 3.94
CA LYS A 168 -25.20 27.24 5.29
C LYS A 168 -24.37 28.25 6.09
N GLY A 169 -23.07 28.34 5.77
CA GLY A 169 -22.17 29.34 6.32
C GLY A 169 -21.28 28.76 7.41
N ILE A 170 -20.05 28.44 7.03
CA ILE A 170 -19.04 27.94 7.97
C ILE A 170 -18.59 29.09 8.89
N PRO A 171 -18.60 28.89 10.24
CA PRO A 171 -18.26 29.94 11.18
C PRO A 171 -16.91 30.62 10.90
N ALA A 172 -16.83 31.92 11.21
CA ALA A 172 -15.59 32.66 11.04
C ALA A 172 -14.45 32.06 11.87
N GLY A 173 -13.29 31.87 11.22
CA GLY A 173 -12.14 31.22 11.83
C GLY A 173 -12.19 29.69 11.82
N VAL A 174 -13.18 29.07 11.18
CA VAL A 174 -13.22 27.62 10.91
C VAL A 174 -12.92 27.37 9.43
N LYS A 175 -12.07 26.38 9.13
CA LYS A 175 -11.81 25.87 7.78
C LYS A 175 -12.06 24.37 7.72
N LEU A 176 -12.59 23.90 6.59
CA LEU A 176 -12.57 22.50 6.22
C LEU A 176 -11.35 22.24 5.34
N LEU A 177 -10.68 21.12 5.58
CA LEU A 177 -9.60 20.61 4.73
C LEU A 177 -9.99 19.24 4.18
N VAL A 178 -9.88 19.05 2.87
CA VAL A 178 -9.99 17.74 2.21
C VAL A 178 -8.77 17.45 1.34
N ILE A 179 -8.55 16.17 1.07
CA ILE A 179 -7.56 15.66 0.13
C ILE A 179 -8.27 15.27 -1.16
N ASP A 180 -7.75 15.73 -2.29
CA ASP A 180 -8.20 15.41 -3.65
C ASP A 180 -7.00 14.91 -4.47
N HIS A 181 -7.26 14.24 -5.58
CA HIS A 181 -6.23 13.65 -6.42
C HIS A 181 -5.98 14.45 -7.69
N VAL A 182 -4.72 14.48 -8.13
CA VAL A 182 -4.34 15.04 -9.42
C VAL A 182 -5.19 14.41 -10.54
N ASN A 183 -5.67 15.25 -11.46
CA ASN A 183 -6.46 14.87 -12.64
C ASN A 183 -7.88 14.31 -12.38
N VAL A 184 -8.39 14.35 -11.14
CA VAL A 184 -9.76 13.86 -10.85
C VAL A 184 -10.71 14.98 -10.42
N ASP A 185 -10.20 16.01 -9.74
CA ASP A 185 -10.93 17.24 -9.38
C ASP A 185 -12.28 17.00 -8.68
N HIS A 186 -12.37 15.95 -7.88
CA HIS A 186 -13.59 15.55 -7.19
C HIS A 186 -14.20 16.69 -6.36
N PHE A 187 -13.35 17.40 -5.61
CA PHE A 187 -13.78 18.46 -4.70
C PHE A 187 -13.47 19.88 -5.25
N ALA A 188 -13.30 20.01 -6.57
CA ALA A 188 -13.18 21.32 -7.20
C ALA A 188 -14.50 22.11 -7.09
N PHE A 189 -14.42 23.31 -6.53
CA PHE A 189 -15.48 24.32 -6.56
C PHE A 189 -15.03 25.54 -7.37
N HIS A 190 -15.98 26.25 -7.95
CA HIS A 190 -15.70 27.45 -8.73
C HIS A 190 -15.74 28.69 -7.84
N GLU A 191 -14.82 29.63 -8.07
CA GLU A 191 -14.74 30.91 -7.35
C GLU A 191 -16.06 31.69 -7.42
N ARG A 192 -16.76 31.63 -8.56
CA ARG A 192 -18.07 32.26 -8.74
C ARG A 192 -19.15 31.71 -7.79
N GLN A 193 -19.02 30.45 -7.37
CA GLN A 193 -19.98 29.80 -6.48
C GLN A 193 -19.72 30.16 -5.02
N PHE A 194 -18.45 30.29 -4.64
CA PHE A 194 -18.03 30.58 -3.27
C PHE A 194 -16.85 31.58 -3.24
N PRO A 195 -17.11 32.87 -3.52
CA PRO A 195 -16.06 33.89 -3.64
C PRO A 195 -15.23 34.03 -2.36
N ASP A 196 -13.91 34.04 -2.50
CA ASP A 196 -12.90 34.16 -1.44
C ASP A 196 -12.91 33.05 -0.37
N MET A 197 -13.80 32.05 -0.51
CA MET A 197 -13.99 30.99 0.48
C MET A 197 -13.17 29.74 0.20
N ILE A 198 -12.58 29.59 -0.99
CA ILE A 198 -11.93 28.37 -1.44
C ILE A 198 -10.43 28.56 -1.70
N CYS A 199 -9.63 27.54 -1.43
CA CYS A 199 -8.21 27.52 -1.78
C CYS A 199 -7.78 26.11 -2.15
N SER A 200 -7.21 25.94 -3.35
CA SER A 200 -6.54 24.70 -3.73
C SER A 200 -5.03 24.85 -3.56
N ILE A 201 -4.39 23.85 -2.94
CA ILE A 201 -2.95 23.82 -2.70
C ILE A 201 -2.39 22.54 -3.31
N HIS A 202 -1.43 22.68 -4.21
CA HIS A 202 -0.61 21.57 -4.71
C HIS A 202 0.82 21.82 -4.27
N VAL A 203 1.41 20.86 -3.55
CA VAL A 203 2.81 20.92 -3.11
C VAL A 203 3.61 19.91 -3.91
N PRO A 204 4.45 20.33 -4.87
CA PRO A 204 5.32 19.42 -5.59
C PRO A 204 6.29 18.75 -4.63
N MET A 205 6.31 17.41 -4.59
CA MET A 205 7.18 16.64 -3.71
C MET A 205 8.04 15.64 -4.47
N ASP A 206 9.30 15.53 -4.07
CA ASP A 206 10.21 14.46 -4.47
C ASP A 206 10.18 13.33 -3.43
N LEU A 207 9.04 12.64 -3.36
CA LEU A 207 8.88 11.50 -2.47
C LEU A 207 9.88 10.36 -2.77
N PRO A 208 10.14 9.98 -4.05
CA PRO A 208 11.15 8.98 -4.36
C PRO A 208 12.55 9.35 -3.86
N GLY A 209 12.99 10.60 -4.07
CA GLY A 209 14.28 11.07 -3.58
C GLY A 209 14.35 11.14 -2.05
N ALA A 210 13.26 11.49 -1.37
CA ALA A 210 13.19 11.46 0.09
C ALA A 210 13.30 10.01 0.63
N ILE A 211 12.61 9.05 0.00
CA ILE A 211 12.71 7.61 0.33
C ILE A 211 14.13 7.11 0.08
N GLN A 212 14.75 7.47 -1.04
CA GLN A 212 16.13 7.08 -1.37
C GLN A 212 17.11 7.61 -0.32
N LYS A 213 17.02 8.90 0.05
CA LYS A 213 17.85 9.51 1.10
C LYS A 213 17.65 8.81 2.43
N LEU A 214 16.41 8.53 2.83
CA LEU A 214 16.12 7.84 4.08
C LEU A 214 16.69 6.41 4.09
N ALA A 215 16.49 5.66 3.01
CA ALA A 215 16.94 4.28 2.88
C ALA A 215 18.47 4.13 2.80
N THR A 216 19.18 5.20 2.44
CA THR A 216 20.64 5.27 2.34
C THR A 216 21.28 6.07 3.49
N THR A 217 20.48 6.52 4.47
CA THR A 217 20.99 7.18 5.68
C THR A 217 21.64 6.14 6.58
N GLY A 218 22.90 6.35 6.95
CA GLY A 218 23.70 5.43 7.75
C GLY A 218 25.19 5.57 7.45
N SER A 219 26.01 4.69 8.01
CA SER A 219 27.43 4.67 7.68
C SER A 219 27.62 4.25 6.22
N PRO A 220 28.34 5.02 5.38
CA PRO A 220 28.65 4.61 4.00
C PRO A 220 29.51 3.35 3.92
N ASN A 221 30.13 2.94 5.05
CA ASN A 221 30.92 1.72 5.14
C ASN A 221 30.07 0.51 5.55
N ASP A 222 28.78 0.70 5.85
CA ASP A 222 27.86 -0.39 6.14
C ASP A 222 27.48 -1.12 4.83
N PRO A 223 27.78 -2.43 4.71
CA PRO A 223 27.46 -3.23 3.53
C PRO A 223 25.97 -3.23 3.15
N GLU A 224 25.04 -3.13 4.11
CA GLU A 224 23.62 -3.08 3.83
C GLU A 224 23.20 -1.74 3.21
N ILE A 225 23.74 -0.64 3.75
CA ILE A 225 23.50 0.71 3.22
C ILE A 225 24.07 0.82 1.80
N MET A 226 25.27 0.27 1.58
CA MET A 226 25.89 0.20 0.26
C MET A 226 25.10 -0.65 -0.72
N LEU A 227 24.57 -1.82 -0.29
CA LEU A 227 23.70 -2.63 -1.13
C LEU A 227 22.45 -1.86 -1.54
N ARG A 228 21.75 -1.22 -0.59
CA ARG A 228 20.55 -0.42 -0.88
C ARG A 228 20.83 0.69 -1.88
N LYS A 229 21.94 1.42 -1.70
CA LYS A 229 22.39 2.45 -2.66
C LYS A 229 22.59 1.86 -4.06
N CYS A 230 23.30 0.73 -4.17
CA CYS A 230 23.54 0.09 -5.45
C CYS A 230 22.23 -0.38 -6.11
N VAL A 231 21.27 -0.89 -5.33
CA VAL A 231 19.96 -1.33 -5.83
C VAL A 231 19.16 -0.15 -6.42
N PHE A 232 19.15 1.02 -5.76
CA PHE A 232 18.52 2.21 -6.34
C PHE A 232 19.18 2.63 -7.65
N GLU A 233 20.50 2.63 -7.71
CA GLU A 233 21.25 3.02 -8.91
C GLU A 233 21.10 2.00 -10.06
N MET A 234 21.04 0.70 -9.74
CA MET A 234 20.70 -0.33 -10.73
C MET A 234 19.27 -0.16 -11.26
N GLY A 235 18.30 0.19 -10.39
CA GLY A 235 16.93 0.50 -10.79
C GLY A 235 16.83 1.72 -11.70
N ALA A 236 17.59 2.79 -11.41
CA ALA A 236 17.71 3.95 -12.28
C ALA A 236 18.32 3.58 -13.65
N ALA A 237 19.41 2.80 -13.65
CA ALA A 237 20.04 2.31 -14.87
C ALA A 237 19.10 1.42 -15.70
N LEU A 238 18.27 0.59 -15.04
CA LEU A 238 17.24 -0.21 -15.68
C LEU A 238 16.19 0.67 -16.38
N LYS A 239 15.70 1.72 -15.70
CA LYS A 239 14.75 2.70 -16.30
C LYS A 239 15.35 3.38 -17.54
N ASP A 240 16.64 3.72 -17.47
CA ASP A 240 17.38 4.34 -18.58
C ASP A 240 17.79 3.34 -19.67
N LYS A 241 17.49 2.04 -19.50
CA LYS A 241 17.93 0.92 -20.35
C LYS A 241 19.46 0.84 -20.51
N ASP A 242 20.23 1.36 -19.55
CA ASP A 242 21.70 1.35 -19.55
C ASP A 242 22.25 0.11 -18.82
N VAL A 243 22.39 -0.99 -19.57
CA VAL A 243 22.91 -2.26 -19.05
C VAL A 243 24.36 -2.13 -18.54
N LYS A 244 25.19 -1.26 -19.12
CA LYS A 244 26.59 -1.09 -18.69
C LYS A 244 26.66 -0.43 -17.31
N ARG A 245 25.84 0.60 -17.09
CA ARG A 245 25.69 1.24 -15.78
C ARG A 245 25.11 0.27 -14.76
N LEU A 246 24.13 -0.54 -15.15
CA LEU A 246 23.57 -1.60 -14.30
C LEU A 246 24.67 -2.59 -13.88
N HIS A 247 25.51 -3.08 -14.80
CA HIS A 247 26.60 -3.98 -14.44
C HIS A 247 27.60 -3.35 -13.46
N ARG A 248 27.93 -2.07 -13.66
CA ARG A 248 28.85 -1.36 -12.77
C ARG A 248 28.31 -1.34 -11.33
N TRP A 249 27.05 -0.97 -11.15
CA TRP A 249 26.42 -0.93 -9.83
C TRP A 249 26.18 -2.31 -9.25
N GLY A 250 25.83 -3.29 -10.09
CA GLY A 250 25.71 -4.69 -9.68
C GLY A 250 27.03 -5.25 -9.16
N GLN A 251 28.15 -4.98 -9.84
CA GLN A 251 29.46 -5.40 -9.36
C GLN A 251 29.84 -4.70 -8.05
N GLN A 252 29.55 -3.40 -7.90
CA GLN A 252 29.78 -2.69 -6.64
C GLN A 252 28.95 -3.26 -5.48
N ALA A 253 27.70 -3.69 -5.74
CA ALA A 253 26.88 -4.38 -4.75
C ALA A 253 27.53 -5.70 -4.30
N LEU A 254 28.05 -6.49 -5.25
CA LEU A 254 28.76 -7.73 -4.95
C LEU A 254 30.02 -7.46 -4.14
N ASP A 255 30.84 -6.49 -4.54
CA ASP A 255 32.11 -6.18 -3.87
C ASP A 255 31.87 -5.72 -2.41
N ALA A 256 30.86 -4.86 -2.19
CA ALA A 256 30.51 -4.35 -0.87
C ALA A 256 30.01 -5.46 0.05
N THR A 257 29.12 -6.31 -0.45
CA THR A 257 28.51 -7.38 0.35
C THR A 257 29.47 -8.56 0.56
N GLN A 258 30.35 -8.87 -0.38
CA GLN A 258 31.39 -9.88 -0.21
C GLN A 258 32.36 -9.53 0.92
N ARG A 259 32.78 -8.27 1.01
CA ARG A 259 33.71 -7.80 2.06
C ARG A 259 33.14 -7.91 3.48
N SER A 260 31.81 -7.95 3.60
CA SER A 260 31.13 -8.08 4.89
C SER A 260 31.27 -9.45 5.55
N GLY A 261 31.56 -10.49 4.76
CA GLY A 261 31.51 -11.89 5.22
C GLY A 261 30.09 -12.44 5.45
N ASN A 262 29.05 -11.61 5.39
CA ASN A 262 27.65 -12.02 5.56
C ASN A 262 27.15 -12.76 4.30
N LYS A 263 26.92 -14.07 4.44
CA LYS A 263 26.48 -14.96 3.35
C LYS A 263 25.09 -14.57 2.84
N GLY A 264 24.13 -14.33 3.73
CA GLY A 264 22.78 -13.89 3.37
C GLY A 264 22.78 -12.59 2.57
N LEU A 265 23.54 -11.60 3.02
CA LEU A 265 23.64 -10.31 2.32
C LEU A 265 24.31 -10.45 0.95
N PHE A 266 25.37 -11.25 0.85
CA PHE A 266 26.06 -11.49 -0.43
C PHE A 266 25.19 -12.29 -1.41
N ALA A 267 24.45 -13.29 -0.94
CA ALA A 267 23.47 -14.02 -1.74
C ALA A 267 22.32 -13.10 -2.20
N THR A 268 21.87 -12.18 -1.34
CA THR A 268 20.85 -11.17 -1.69
C THR A 268 21.34 -10.26 -2.83
N ALA A 269 22.59 -9.80 -2.79
CA ALA A 269 23.15 -8.98 -3.86
C ALA A 269 23.15 -9.72 -5.22
N HIS A 270 23.48 -11.03 -5.22
CA HIS A 270 23.45 -11.84 -6.44
C HIS A 270 22.05 -11.95 -7.03
N ILE A 271 21.03 -12.25 -6.21
CA ILE A 271 19.66 -12.46 -6.72
C ILE A 271 19.01 -11.15 -7.17
N MET A 272 19.25 -10.04 -6.46
CA MET A 272 18.77 -8.71 -6.86
C MET A 272 19.38 -8.28 -8.20
N TYR A 273 20.69 -8.45 -8.34
CA TYR A 273 21.39 -8.12 -9.57
C TYR A 273 20.93 -9.00 -10.73
N ALA A 274 20.81 -10.32 -10.52
CA ALA A 274 20.26 -11.22 -11.52
C ALA A 274 18.84 -10.78 -11.93
N GLY A 275 17.97 -10.51 -10.96
CA GLY A 275 16.58 -10.05 -11.14
C GLY A 275 16.43 -8.84 -12.03
N MET A 276 17.29 -7.83 -11.84
CA MET A 276 17.26 -6.65 -12.71
C MET A 276 17.73 -6.96 -14.13
N LEU A 277 18.72 -7.85 -14.29
CA LEU A 277 19.19 -8.30 -15.61
C LEU A 277 18.16 -9.12 -16.39
N PHE A 278 17.13 -9.69 -15.75
CA PHE A 278 16.06 -10.39 -16.48
C PHE A 278 15.41 -9.51 -17.56
N HIS A 279 15.31 -8.19 -17.31
CA HIS A 279 14.80 -7.20 -18.27
C HIS A 279 15.64 -7.08 -19.55
N PHE A 280 16.91 -7.47 -19.50
CA PHE A 280 17.84 -7.49 -20.64
C PHE A 280 18.04 -8.94 -21.14
N LYS A 281 16.92 -9.63 -21.39
CA LYS A 281 16.82 -11.04 -21.81
C LYS A 281 18.11 -11.57 -22.45
N LYS A 282 18.63 -12.69 -21.92
CA LYS A 282 19.84 -13.41 -22.38
C LYS A 282 21.18 -12.79 -21.96
N ASP A 283 21.21 -11.87 -21.00
CA ASP A 283 22.47 -11.44 -20.40
C ASP A 283 23.28 -12.66 -19.87
N PRO A 284 24.55 -12.83 -20.27
CA PRO A 284 25.35 -14.00 -19.92
C PRO A 284 25.72 -14.04 -18.43
N LYS A 285 25.57 -12.92 -17.70
CA LYS A 285 25.88 -12.82 -16.27
C LYS A 285 24.81 -13.46 -15.39
N ILE A 286 23.56 -13.56 -15.87
CA ILE A 286 22.44 -14.14 -15.10
C ILE A 286 22.75 -15.54 -14.57
N PRO A 287 23.13 -16.54 -15.41
CA PRO A 287 23.42 -17.88 -14.91
C PRO A 287 24.58 -17.89 -13.90
N GLU A 288 25.63 -17.11 -14.13
CA GLU A 288 26.74 -16.98 -13.19
C GLU A 288 26.29 -16.45 -11.83
N LEU A 289 25.43 -15.42 -11.82
CA LEU A 289 24.90 -14.83 -10.59
C LEU A 289 24.00 -15.79 -9.83
N LEU A 290 23.12 -16.50 -10.53
CA LEU A 290 22.22 -17.49 -9.91
C LEU A 290 23.01 -18.67 -9.33
N GLU A 291 23.95 -19.25 -10.07
CA GLU A 291 24.76 -20.38 -9.60
C GLU A 291 25.67 -20.00 -8.43
N ARG A 292 26.30 -18.82 -8.46
CA ARG A 292 27.15 -18.35 -7.35
C ARG A 292 26.31 -18.00 -6.13
N GLY A 293 25.23 -17.26 -6.32
CA GLY A 293 24.32 -16.86 -5.25
C GLY A 293 23.70 -18.07 -4.54
N GLN A 294 23.24 -19.06 -5.30
CA GLN A 294 22.68 -20.30 -4.73
C GLN A 294 23.73 -21.08 -3.93
N ARG A 295 24.98 -21.17 -4.42
CA ARG A 295 26.07 -21.81 -3.66
C ARG A 295 26.37 -21.09 -2.36
N ILE A 296 26.37 -19.75 -2.36
CA ILE A 296 26.57 -18.93 -1.16
C ILE A 296 25.43 -19.15 -0.16
N ALA A 297 24.18 -19.11 -0.63
CA ALA A 297 23.01 -19.37 0.21
C ALA A 297 23.06 -20.78 0.81
N LYS A 298 23.41 -21.80 0.03
CA LYS A 298 23.57 -23.19 0.51
C LYS A 298 24.65 -23.30 1.59
N GLN A 299 25.79 -22.64 1.43
CA GLN A 299 26.82 -22.59 2.46
C GLN A 299 26.31 -21.89 3.73
N GLY A 300 25.57 -20.78 3.59
CA GLY A 300 25.00 -20.07 4.73
C GLY A 300 24.00 -20.93 5.51
N VAL A 301 23.13 -21.69 4.82
CA VAL A 301 22.22 -22.65 5.47
C VAL A 301 22.98 -23.71 6.26
N GLN A 302 24.07 -24.25 5.70
CA GLN A 302 24.93 -25.22 6.42
C GLN A 302 25.60 -24.61 7.66
N MET A 303 25.77 -23.29 7.69
CA MET A 303 26.32 -22.52 8.80
C MET A 303 25.24 -21.97 9.75
N ASN A 304 23.98 -22.40 9.60
CA ASN A 304 22.82 -21.91 10.36
C ASN A 304 22.55 -20.39 10.23
N ASP A 305 22.89 -19.78 9.08
CA ASP A 305 22.43 -18.44 8.73
C ASP A 305 20.95 -18.48 8.33
N GLY A 306 20.07 -18.04 9.23
CA GLY A 306 18.62 -18.05 9.05
C GLY A 306 18.13 -17.24 7.85
N ALA A 307 18.90 -16.26 7.38
CA ALA A 307 18.53 -15.47 6.20
C ALA A 307 18.73 -16.24 4.88
N CYS A 308 19.59 -17.26 4.87
CA CYS A 308 19.97 -17.97 3.65
C CYS A 308 18.93 -18.99 3.16
N LEU A 309 18.11 -19.54 4.05
CA LEU A 309 17.13 -20.56 3.67
C LEU A 309 16.02 -20.01 2.75
N PRO A 310 15.37 -18.86 3.07
CA PRO A 310 14.45 -18.21 2.13
C PRO A 310 15.13 -17.84 0.80
N LEU A 311 16.40 -17.42 0.83
CA LEU A 311 17.15 -17.09 -0.38
C LEU A 311 17.36 -18.33 -1.26
N MET A 312 17.66 -19.49 -0.68
CA MET A 312 17.75 -20.75 -1.44
C MET A 312 16.45 -21.03 -2.22
N VAL A 313 15.30 -20.91 -1.56
CA VAL A 313 13.98 -21.07 -2.20
C VAL A 313 13.81 -20.07 -3.36
N GLN A 314 14.20 -18.81 -3.15
CA GLN A 314 14.13 -17.81 -4.22
C GLN A 314 15.05 -18.15 -5.41
N PHE A 315 16.28 -18.63 -5.17
CA PHE A 315 17.19 -19.03 -6.24
C PHE A 315 16.61 -20.15 -7.11
N TYR A 316 15.94 -21.15 -6.53
CA TYR A 316 15.25 -22.19 -7.31
C TYR A 316 14.21 -21.58 -8.25
N GLY A 317 13.39 -20.64 -7.77
CA GLY A 317 12.41 -19.95 -8.60
C GLY A 317 13.03 -19.12 -9.72
N TYR A 318 14.15 -18.43 -9.44
CA TYR A 318 14.87 -17.66 -10.46
C TYR A 318 15.54 -18.53 -11.52
N HIS A 319 16.08 -19.70 -11.14
CA HIS A 319 16.56 -20.69 -12.11
C HIS A 319 15.42 -21.20 -12.99
N GLY A 320 14.25 -21.49 -12.41
CA GLY A 320 13.04 -21.86 -13.15
C GLY A 320 12.60 -20.79 -14.15
N ALA A 321 12.51 -19.53 -13.69
CA ALA A 321 12.19 -18.39 -14.54
C ALA A 321 13.21 -18.22 -15.68
N TYR A 322 14.51 -18.32 -15.39
CA TYR A 322 15.56 -18.22 -16.41
C TYR A 322 15.44 -19.33 -17.47
N ALA A 323 15.27 -20.59 -17.03
CA ALA A 323 15.05 -21.72 -17.92
C ALA A 323 13.80 -21.52 -18.80
N GLN A 324 12.71 -21.01 -18.24
CA GLN A 324 11.47 -20.71 -18.96
C GLN A 324 11.68 -19.66 -20.06
N ILE A 325 12.41 -18.57 -19.78
CA ILE A 325 12.75 -17.54 -20.78
C ILE A 325 13.60 -18.10 -21.91
N ARG A 326 14.49 -19.05 -21.57
CA ARG A 326 15.30 -19.80 -22.54
C ARG A 326 14.51 -20.92 -23.24
N ARG A 327 13.21 -21.04 -22.98
CA ARG A 327 12.29 -22.06 -23.52
C ARG A 327 12.70 -23.50 -23.17
N ARG A 328 13.46 -23.69 -22.10
CA ARG A 328 13.81 -25.00 -21.54
C ARG A 328 12.75 -25.42 -20.53
N PHE A 329 11.55 -25.72 -21.03
CA PHE A 329 10.36 -25.86 -20.19
C PHE A 329 10.45 -27.04 -19.21
N THR A 330 10.99 -28.18 -19.62
CA THR A 330 11.23 -29.33 -18.72
C THR A 330 12.17 -28.98 -17.58
N GLU A 331 13.24 -28.24 -17.87
CA GLU A 331 14.18 -27.74 -16.87
C GLU A 331 13.49 -26.77 -15.90
N ALA A 332 12.71 -25.82 -16.42
CA ALA A 332 11.96 -24.87 -15.62
C ALA A 332 10.96 -25.54 -14.68
N ILE A 333 10.20 -26.52 -15.17
CA ILE A 333 9.26 -27.32 -14.36
C ILE A 333 10.01 -27.98 -13.20
N ASN A 334 11.15 -28.61 -13.46
CA ASN A 334 11.92 -29.28 -12.42
C ASN A 334 12.43 -28.29 -11.36
N TRP A 335 12.86 -27.09 -11.76
CA TRP A 335 13.26 -26.05 -10.83
C TRP A 335 12.11 -25.55 -9.95
N PHE A 336 10.92 -25.34 -10.51
CA PHE A 336 9.74 -24.93 -9.74
C PHE A 336 9.27 -26.03 -8.78
N ILE A 337 9.34 -27.30 -9.17
CA ILE A 337 9.06 -28.42 -8.27
C ILE A 337 10.04 -28.43 -7.09
N GLN A 338 11.33 -28.28 -7.35
CA GLN A 338 12.34 -28.20 -6.28
C GLN A 338 12.12 -27.01 -5.35
N GLN A 339 11.73 -25.86 -5.90
CA GLN A 339 11.34 -24.70 -5.09
C GLN A 339 10.16 -25.03 -4.17
N ALA A 340 9.13 -25.69 -4.72
CA ALA A 340 7.90 -26.00 -4.00
C ALA A 340 8.14 -27.00 -2.86
N GLU A 341 8.88 -28.08 -3.14
CA GLU A 341 9.22 -29.14 -2.17
C GLU A 341 10.10 -28.58 -1.04
N LEU A 342 11.10 -27.75 -1.36
CA LEU A 342 11.94 -27.13 -0.33
C LEU A 342 11.15 -26.13 0.53
N ALA A 343 10.30 -25.32 -0.08
CA ALA A 343 9.44 -24.39 0.63
C ALA A 343 8.47 -25.12 1.57
N GLU A 344 7.89 -26.24 1.13
CA GLU A 344 6.99 -27.08 1.91
C GLU A 344 7.70 -27.70 3.12
N GLN A 345 8.89 -28.29 2.91
CA GLN A 345 9.71 -28.86 3.96
C GLN A 345 9.99 -27.87 5.11
N HIS A 346 10.10 -26.58 4.78
CA HIS A 346 10.40 -25.51 5.72
C HIS A 346 9.19 -24.64 6.07
N LYS A 347 7.96 -25.08 5.77
CA LYS A 347 6.70 -24.42 6.12
C LYS A 347 6.54 -23.00 5.53
N PHE A 348 7.13 -22.74 4.38
CA PHE A 348 6.89 -21.53 3.59
C PHE A 348 5.68 -21.74 2.67
N SER A 349 4.48 -21.86 3.26
CA SER A 349 3.24 -22.27 2.59
C SER A 349 2.94 -21.44 1.33
N GLN A 350 3.00 -20.10 1.42
CA GLN A 350 2.70 -19.24 0.26
C GLN A 350 3.70 -19.43 -0.89
N GLN A 351 5.00 -19.54 -0.58
CA GLN A 351 6.05 -19.76 -1.57
C GLN A 351 5.92 -21.14 -2.22
N SER A 352 5.59 -22.17 -1.43
CA SER A 352 5.35 -23.53 -1.93
C SER A 352 4.17 -23.57 -2.89
N LEU A 353 3.03 -22.99 -2.51
CA LEU A 353 1.81 -22.97 -3.34
C LEU A 353 2.01 -22.19 -4.63
N ASN A 354 2.73 -21.06 -4.58
CA ASN A 354 3.08 -20.30 -5.79
C ASN A 354 3.97 -21.12 -6.73
N ALA A 355 4.95 -21.84 -6.20
CA ALA A 355 5.84 -22.67 -6.99
C ALA A 355 5.14 -23.90 -7.58
N TRP A 356 4.27 -24.57 -6.80
CA TRP A 356 3.41 -25.65 -7.29
C TRP A 356 2.48 -25.18 -8.42
N TYR A 357 1.85 -24.01 -8.24
CA TYR A 357 1.00 -23.42 -9.28
C TYR A 357 1.78 -23.08 -10.55
N GLN A 358 2.97 -22.48 -10.43
CA GLN A 358 3.84 -22.21 -11.59
C GLN A 358 4.26 -23.49 -12.32
N ALA A 359 4.62 -24.54 -11.58
CA ALA A 359 4.97 -25.83 -12.15
C ALA A 359 3.78 -26.47 -12.87
N ALA A 360 2.60 -26.52 -12.22
CA ALA A 360 1.38 -27.12 -12.77
C ALA A 360 0.94 -26.38 -14.04
N GLU A 361 0.90 -25.05 -14.02
CA GLU A 361 0.51 -24.24 -15.17
C GLU A 361 1.46 -24.42 -16.36
N LEU A 362 2.76 -24.55 -16.08
CA LEU A 362 3.74 -24.81 -17.14
C LEU A 362 3.61 -26.23 -17.69
N CYS A 363 3.38 -27.25 -16.84
CA CYS A 363 3.05 -28.61 -17.26
C CYS A 363 1.80 -28.61 -18.16
N ARG A 364 0.71 -27.97 -17.73
CA ARG A 364 -0.55 -27.88 -18.50
C ARG A 364 -0.32 -27.44 -19.96
N ARG A 365 0.60 -26.50 -20.16
CA ARG A 365 0.90 -25.89 -21.45
C ARG A 365 1.99 -26.58 -22.26
N LYS A 366 2.94 -27.26 -21.60
CA LYS A 366 4.22 -27.69 -22.21
C LYS A 366 4.59 -29.15 -21.95
N ASP A 367 4.03 -29.76 -20.91
CA ASP A 367 4.24 -31.15 -20.54
C ASP A 367 3.00 -31.70 -19.81
N SER A 368 1.93 -31.94 -20.58
CA SER A 368 0.64 -32.37 -20.05
C SER A 368 0.73 -33.73 -19.35
N SER A 369 1.75 -34.54 -19.65
CA SER A 369 1.96 -35.85 -19.05
C SER A 369 2.18 -35.77 -17.53
N ARG A 370 2.78 -34.68 -17.05
CA ARG A 370 3.11 -34.45 -15.63
C ARG A 370 2.11 -33.53 -14.92
N TYR A 371 1.11 -33.02 -15.65
CA TYR A 371 0.23 -31.97 -15.14
C TYR A 371 -0.51 -32.41 -13.87
N TYR A 372 -1.17 -33.57 -13.92
CA TYR A 372 -1.98 -34.04 -12.80
C TYR A 372 -1.14 -34.44 -11.58
N ASP A 373 0.02 -35.08 -11.78
CA ASP A 373 0.94 -35.41 -10.70
C ASP A 373 1.41 -34.15 -9.95
N VAL A 374 1.74 -33.08 -10.68
CA VAL A 374 2.18 -31.81 -10.10
C VAL A 374 1.01 -31.05 -9.46
N LEU A 375 -0.17 -31.07 -10.09
CA LEU A 375 -1.39 -30.46 -9.58
C LEU A 375 -1.83 -31.10 -8.26
N GLU A 376 -1.79 -32.43 -8.16
CA GLU A 376 -2.14 -33.17 -6.94
C GLU A 376 -1.20 -32.82 -5.78
N LYS A 377 0.11 -32.68 -6.04
CA LYS A 377 1.06 -32.22 -5.03
C LYS A 377 0.72 -30.80 -4.55
N GLY A 378 0.41 -29.89 -5.48
CA GLY A 378 -0.04 -28.53 -5.15
C GLY A 378 -1.33 -28.49 -4.34
N TYR A 379 -2.30 -29.36 -4.66
CA TYR A 379 -3.52 -29.54 -3.88
C TYR A 379 -3.19 -29.99 -2.45
N LYS A 380 -2.40 -31.06 -2.29
CA LYS A 380 -2.04 -31.60 -0.97
C LYS A 380 -1.29 -30.59 -0.11
N ALA A 381 -0.41 -29.78 -0.70
CA ALA A 381 0.39 -28.78 -0.01
C ALA A 381 -0.42 -27.64 0.65
N GLY A 382 -1.71 -27.45 0.29
CA GLY A 382 -2.56 -26.41 0.86
C GLY A 382 -3.67 -26.91 1.78
N LEU A 383 -3.73 -28.22 2.08
CA LEU A 383 -4.83 -28.81 2.86
C LEU A 383 -4.95 -28.23 4.28
N HIS A 384 -3.84 -27.85 4.89
CA HIS A 384 -3.77 -27.29 6.25
C HIS A 384 -4.14 -25.81 6.35
N LEU A 385 -4.36 -25.11 5.23
CA LEU A 385 -4.68 -23.69 5.24
C LEU A 385 -6.08 -23.41 5.83
N THR A 386 -6.15 -22.32 6.60
CA THR A 386 -7.39 -21.71 7.12
C THR A 386 -8.19 -21.03 6.02
N ASP A 387 -9.47 -20.75 6.29
CA ASP A 387 -10.38 -20.12 5.33
C ASP A 387 -9.88 -18.72 4.91
N GLU A 388 -9.32 -17.93 5.84
CA GLU A 388 -8.69 -16.64 5.55
C GLU A 388 -7.45 -16.80 4.65
N GLU A 389 -6.56 -17.74 4.95
CA GLU A 389 -5.36 -18.00 4.13
C GLU A 389 -5.69 -18.50 2.73
N ILE A 390 -6.76 -19.28 2.58
CA ILE A 390 -7.27 -19.72 1.28
C ILE A 390 -7.73 -18.50 0.48
N SER A 391 -8.56 -17.63 1.06
CA SER A 391 -9.12 -16.45 0.38
C SER A 391 -8.06 -15.50 -0.16
N ALA A 392 -6.91 -15.41 0.52
CA ALA A 392 -5.82 -14.49 0.21
C ALA A 392 -4.68 -15.11 -0.61
N SER A 393 -4.81 -16.35 -1.09
CA SER A 393 -3.69 -17.07 -1.73
C SER A 393 -4.01 -17.62 -3.12
N ILE A 394 -2.94 -18.03 -3.83
CA ILE A 394 -3.00 -18.70 -5.14
C ILE A 394 -3.72 -20.06 -5.10
N TYR A 395 -3.91 -20.61 -3.91
CA TYR A 395 -4.42 -21.96 -3.71
C TYR A 395 -5.84 -22.15 -4.26
N ILE A 396 -6.64 -21.08 -4.32
CA ILE A 396 -7.97 -21.10 -4.96
C ILE A 396 -7.92 -21.62 -6.40
N TYR A 397 -6.82 -21.36 -7.12
CA TYR A 397 -6.68 -21.83 -8.50
C TYR A 397 -6.31 -23.31 -8.56
N LEU A 398 -5.43 -23.77 -7.67
CA LEU A 398 -5.09 -25.19 -7.54
C LEU A 398 -6.33 -26.01 -7.12
N LEU A 399 -7.15 -25.49 -6.21
CA LEU A 399 -8.43 -26.10 -5.83
C LEU A 399 -9.41 -26.16 -7.00
N ARG A 400 -9.57 -25.06 -7.76
CA ARG A 400 -10.45 -25.02 -8.93
C ARG A 400 -10.01 -26.02 -10.00
N ASP A 401 -8.72 -26.11 -10.29
CA ASP A 401 -8.17 -26.99 -11.32
C ASP A 401 -8.22 -28.46 -10.88
N TYR A 402 -7.93 -28.74 -9.60
CA TYR A 402 -7.98 -30.10 -9.05
C TYR A 402 -9.43 -30.58 -8.87
N TYR A 403 -10.38 -29.66 -8.62
CA TYR A 403 -11.81 -29.98 -8.64
C TYR A 403 -12.24 -30.55 -9.99
N ASP A 404 -11.88 -29.90 -11.09
CA ASP A 404 -12.24 -30.36 -12.44
C ASP A 404 -11.65 -31.75 -12.72
N TYR A 405 -10.42 -31.98 -12.29
CA TYR A 405 -9.79 -33.30 -12.35
C TYR A 405 -10.55 -34.35 -11.54
N ALA A 406 -10.79 -34.08 -10.26
CA ALA A 406 -11.47 -35.00 -9.33
C ALA A 406 -12.88 -35.32 -9.82
N HIS A 407 -13.60 -34.33 -10.34
CA HIS A 407 -14.93 -34.50 -10.93
C HIS A 407 -14.88 -35.38 -12.18
N ALA A 408 -13.96 -35.12 -13.11
CA ALA A 408 -13.78 -35.94 -14.32
C ALA A 408 -13.42 -37.41 -14.01
N HIS A 409 -12.73 -37.66 -12.90
CA HIS A 409 -12.29 -38.99 -12.46
C HIS A 409 -13.19 -39.62 -11.39
N ARG A 410 -14.37 -39.05 -11.13
CA ARG A 410 -15.38 -39.57 -10.17
C ARG A 410 -14.86 -39.73 -8.74
N GLN A 411 -13.96 -38.85 -8.31
CA GLN A 411 -13.46 -38.79 -6.93
C GLN A 411 -14.44 -38.02 -6.04
N HIS A 412 -15.60 -38.61 -5.75
CA HIS A 412 -16.73 -37.95 -5.08
C HIS A 412 -16.34 -37.30 -3.74
N ASP A 413 -15.58 -37.99 -2.89
CA ASP A 413 -15.17 -37.47 -1.58
C ASP A 413 -14.29 -36.22 -1.69
N THR A 414 -13.40 -36.18 -2.68
CA THR A 414 -12.51 -35.04 -2.94
C THR A 414 -13.30 -33.85 -3.49
N VAL A 415 -14.23 -34.10 -4.43
CA VAL A 415 -15.13 -33.09 -4.98
C VAL A 415 -15.95 -32.46 -3.86
N GLN A 416 -16.56 -33.27 -3.00
CA GLN A 416 -17.33 -32.80 -1.86
C GLN A 416 -16.48 -31.99 -0.88
N ALA A 417 -15.29 -32.48 -0.52
CA ALA A 417 -14.40 -31.76 0.40
C ALA A 417 -13.97 -30.38 -0.14
N ILE A 418 -13.72 -30.28 -1.45
CA ILE A 418 -13.38 -28.99 -2.09
C ILE A 418 -14.61 -28.08 -2.12
N ASP A 419 -15.78 -28.58 -2.50
CA ASP A 419 -17.02 -27.80 -2.52
C ASP A 419 -17.40 -27.28 -1.12
N GLU A 420 -17.26 -28.09 -0.07
CA GLU A 420 -17.50 -27.65 1.31
C GLU A 420 -16.49 -26.58 1.76
N LYS A 421 -15.20 -26.78 1.46
CA LYS A 421 -14.15 -25.83 1.85
C LYS A 421 -14.30 -24.50 1.11
N MET A 422 -14.46 -24.52 -0.21
CA MET A 422 -14.62 -23.30 -1.01
C MET A 422 -15.98 -22.65 -0.81
N GLY A 423 -17.03 -23.44 -0.55
CA GLY A 423 -18.36 -22.95 -0.21
C GLY A 423 -18.40 -22.14 1.09
N ARG A 424 -17.59 -22.50 2.10
CA ARG A 424 -17.44 -21.68 3.31
C ARG A 424 -16.76 -20.33 3.05
N VAL A 425 -15.78 -20.30 2.15
CA VAL A 425 -14.98 -19.10 1.89
C VAL A 425 -15.67 -18.13 0.93
N PHE A 426 -16.29 -18.64 -0.13
CA PHE A 426 -16.81 -17.84 -1.26
C PHE A 426 -18.31 -18.06 -1.51
N GLY A 427 -18.98 -18.97 -0.79
CA GLY A 427 -20.38 -19.30 -1.01
C GLY A 427 -20.59 -20.33 -2.13
N ASN A 428 -21.86 -20.61 -2.44
CA ASN A 428 -22.24 -21.69 -3.37
C ASN A 428 -21.78 -21.46 -4.82
N ASP A 429 -21.54 -20.21 -5.21
CA ASP A 429 -21.13 -19.81 -6.55
C ASP A 429 -19.61 -19.66 -6.71
N TRP A 430 -18.82 -20.20 -5.76
CA TRP A 430 -17.37 -20.04 -5.69
C TRP A 430 -16.62 -20.37 -6.98
N LYS A 431 -17.12 -21.29 -7.79
CA LYS A 431 -16.50 -21.69 -9.08
C LYS A 431 -16.47 -20.50 -10.04
N SER A 432 -17.62 -19.85 -10.19
CA SER A 432 -17.78 -18.66 -11.03
C SER A 432 -16.95 -17.50 -10.51
N ASP A 433 -16.90 -17.32 -9.18
CA ASP A 433 -16.12 -16.27 -8.55
C ASP A 433 -14.62 -16.47 -8.78
N VAL A 434 -14.10 -17.68 -8.57
CA VAL A 434 -12.69 -17.99 -8.84
C VAL A 434 -12.35 -17.83 -10.32
N ASP A 435 -13.23 -18.23 -11.23
CA ASP A 435 -13.02 -18.06 -12.68
C ASP A 435 -13.02 -16.57 -13.07
N ASN A 436 -13.87 -15.75 -12.45
CA ASN A 436 -13.89 -14.30 -12.64
C ASN A 436 -12.64 -13.64 -12.06
N ILE A 437 -12.24 -14.02 -10.84
CA ILE A 437 -10.99 -13.56 -10.22
C ILE A 437 -9.81 -13.93 -11.12
N ARG A 438 -9.77 -15.14 -11.69
CA ARG A 438 -8.72 -15.59 -12.62
C ARG A 438 -8.66 -14.74 -13.89
N LYS A 439 -9.81 -14.38 -14.47
CA LYS A 439 -9.91 -13.54 -15.67
C LYS A 439 -9.51 -12.08 -15.43
N ASN A 440 -9.87 -11.54 -14.27
CA ASN A 440 -9.58 -10.16 -13.88
C ASN A 440 -8.20 -10.01 -13.22
N ARG A 441 -7.52 -11.12 -12.95
CA ARG A 441 -6.14 -11.11 -12.51
C ARG A 441 -5.28 -10.61 -13.65
N GLU A 442 -4.43 -9.61 -13.39
CA GLU A 442 -3.27 -9.40 -14.25
C GLU A 442 -2.54 -10.76 -14.38
N PRO A 443 -2.04 -11.11 -15.58
CA PRO A 443 -1.22 -12.31 -15.74
C PRO A 443 -0.21 -12.38 -14.60
N MET A 444 0.16 -13.56 -14.13
CA MET A 444 1.27 -13.65 -13.18
C MET A 444 2.53 -13.26 -13.97
N ILE A 445 2.79 -11.96 -14.08
CA ILE A 445 3.89 -11.36 -14.80
C ILE A 445 5.13 -11.73 -13.99
N LEU A 446 5.74 -12.86 -14.32
CA LEU A 446 7.20 -12.96 -14.23
C LEU A 446 7.77 -11.74 -14.96
N PRO A 447 8.94 -11.18 -14.57
CA PRO A 447 9.43 -9.84 -14.95
C PRO A 447 9.49 -9.44 -16.46
N LEU A 448 8.90 -10.18 -17.39
CA LEU A 448 9.15 -10.13 -18.82
C LEU A 448 7.92 -10.25 -19.74
N GLU A 449 6.70 -10.30 -19.24
CA GLU A 449 5.51 -10.26 -20.12
C GLU A 449 5.07 -8.84 -20.52
N MET A 450 5.78 -7.79 -20.07
CA MET A 450 5.43 -6.38 -20.38
C MET A 450 5.57 -5.96 -21.85
N GLU A 451 6.13 -6.78 -22.75
CA GLU A 451 6.37 -6.36 -24.15
C GLU A 451 5.34 -6.88 -25.16
N GLN A 452 4.38 -7.74 -24.79
CA GLN A 452 3.44 -8.31 -25.77
C GLN A 452 2.07 -7.59 -25.82
N THR A 453 1.78 -6.67 -24.90
CA THR A 453 0.48 -5.99 -24.84
C THR A 453 0.42 -4.62 -25.53
N GLU A 454 1.54 -4.09 -26.04
CA GLU A 454 1.56 -2.76 -26.71
C GLU A 454 1.44 -2.80 -28.24
N THR A 455 1.36 -3.97 -28.88
CA THR A 455 1.10 -4.05 -30.32
C THR A 455 -0.27 -4.66 -30.57
N LEU A 456 -1.32 -3.83 -30.53
CA LEU A 456 -2.54 -3.95 -31.34
C LEU A 456 -3.51 -2.80 -31.03
N GLN A 457 -3.19 -1.60 -31.53
CA GLN A 457 -4.21 -0.67 -32.00
C GLN A 457 -3.80 -0.18 -33.40
N PRO A 458 -4.48 -0.60 -34.48
CA PRO A 458 -4.33 0.08 -35.75
C PRO A 458 -5.01 1.44 -35.64
N GLN A 459 -4.24 2.49 -35.86
CA GLN A 459 -4.78 3.83 -36.11
C GLN A 459 -5.77 3.76 -37.27
N LYS A 460 -7.01 4.19 -37.01
CA LYS A 460 -7.90 4.76 -38.02
C LYS A 460 -8.48 6.05 -37.48
#